data_AF-A0A0E2HPG5-F1
#
_entry.id   AF-A0A0E2HPG5-F1
#
_cell.length_a   1.000
_cell.length_b   1.000
_cell.length_c   1.000
_cell.angle_alpha   90.00
_cell.angle_beta   90.00
_cell.angle_gamma   90.00
#
_symmetry.space_group_name_H-M   'P 1'
#
loop_
_entity.id
_entity.type
_entity.pdbx_description
1 polymer ?
#
loop_
_entity_poly.entity_id
_entity_poly.type
_entity_poly.pdbx_seq_one_letter_code
_entity_poly.pdbx_strand_id
1 'polypeptide(L)'
;MAATSLWHIEGCLKDLIDYVENPEKTTPNEALQDFSDVFSYVRNPEKTNDGEYVTAINCLKETALQQMILTKKQYQKTDGYITWHGCQSFKPDEVTPDQCHEIGLKLAREMWGDKYQIIGATHLDKRH
;
A
#
# COMPACT_ATOMS: atom_id res chain seq x y z
N MET A 1 15.84 2.29 -16.59
CA MET A 1 14.59 1.58 -16.91
C MET A 1 14.10 0.98 -15.62
N ALA A 2 12.91 1.37 -15.16
CA ALA A 2 12.35 0.89 -13.91
C ALA A 2 11.93 -0.58 -14.02
N ALA A 3 12.19 -1.37 -12.97
CA ALA A 3 11.58 -2.68 -12.81
C ALA A 3 10.21 -2.49 -12.14
N THR A 4 9.16 -3.11 -12.67
CA THR A 4 7.81 -3.01 -12.10
C THR A 4 7.25 -4.40 -11.85
N SER A 5 6.65 -4.61 -10.68
CA SER A 5 5.93 -5.83 -10.33
C SER A 5 4.58 -5.49 -9.72
N LEU A 6 3.59 -6.36 -9.93
CA LEU A 6 2.23 -6.21 -9.42
C LEU A 6 1.72 -7.60 -9.01
N TRP A 7 1.28 -7.73 -7.78
CA TRP A 7 0.72 -8.98 -7.25
C TRP A 7 -0.42 -8.70 -6.28
N HIS A 8 -1.30 -9.68 -6.08
CA HIS A 8 -2.36 -9.59 -5.10
C HIS A 8 -1.94 -10.28 -3.81
N ILE A 9 -2.38 -9.72 -2.68
CA ILE A 9 -2.25 -10.36 -1.37
C ILE A 9 -3.54 -11.14 -1.15
N GLU A 10 -3.47 -12.46 -1.19
CA GLU A 10 -4.61 -13.34 -0.92
C GLU A 10 -5.06 -13.18 0.54
N GLY A 11 -6.34 -13.44 0.83
CA GLY A 11 -6.82 -13.41 2.22
C GLY A 11 -8.27 -12.98 2.36
N CYS A 12 -8.79 -13.10 3.59
CA CYS A 12 -10.15 -12.73 3.93
C CYS A 12 -10.20 -11.31 4.51
N LEU A 13 -11.22 -10.53 4.14
CA LEU A 13 -11.44 -9.20 4.71
C LEU A 13 -11.65 -9.25 6.24
N LYS A 14 -12.20 -10.36 6.75
CA LYS A 14 -12.39 -10.57 8.19
C LYS A 14 -11.05 -10.53 8.94
N ASP A 15 -10.07 -11.28 8.46
CA ASP A 15 -8.73 -11.35 9.07
C ASP A 15 -8.09 -9.95 9.11
N LEU A 16 -8.29 -9.16 8.06
CA LEU A 16 -7.82 -7.77 8.01
C LEU A 16 -8.53 -6.88 9.03
N ILE A 17 -9.85 -7.01 9.16
CA ILE A 17 -10.63 -6.25 10.16
C ILE A 17 -10.14 -6.61 11.56
N ASP A 18 -10.01 -7.89 11.87
CA ASP A 18 -9.55 -8.39 13.16
C ASP A 18 -8.12 -7.86 13.47
N TYR A 19 -7.22 -7.84 12.49
CA TYR A 19 -5.90 -7.24 12.61
C TYR A 19 -5.94 -5.72 12.86
N VAL A 20 -6.83 -4.99 12.19
CA VAL A 20 -6.95 -3.53 12.35
C VAL A 20 -7.53 -3.17 13.72
N GLU A 21 -8.50 -3.95 14.21
CA GLU A 21 -9.17 -3.71 15.48
C GLU A 21 -8.31 -4.13 16.68
N ASN A 22 -7.55 -5.23 16.57
CA ASN A 22 -6.74 -5.72 17.69
C ASN A 22 -5.47 -6.46 17.24
N PRO A 23 -4.43 -5.75 16.78
CA PRO A 23 -3.23 -6.37 16.21
C PRO A 23 -2.47 -7.24 17.22
N GLU A 24 -2.53 -6.95 18.53
CA GLU A 24 -1.85 -7.75 19.56
C GLU A 24 -2.55 -9.08 19.87
N LYS A 25 -3.83 -9.22 19.47
CA LYS A 25 -4.62 -10.44 19.68
C LYS A 25 -4.88 -11.25 18.42
N THR A 26 -4.40 -10.78 17.28
CA THR A 26 -4.56 -11.45 16.00
C THR A 26 -3.28 -12.20 15.67
N THR A 27 -3.33 -13.53 15.60
CA THR A 27 -2.20 -14.33 15.09
C THR A 27 -2.15 -14.14 13.57
N PRO A 28 -1.10 -13.52 13.01
CA PRO A 28 -1.03 -13.30 11.57
C PRO A 28 -0.91 -14.65 10.85
N ASN A 29 -1.80 -14.91 9.90
CA ASN A 29 -1.52 -15.88 8.85
C ASN A 29 -0.53 -15.27 7.83
N GLU A 30 0.02 -16.07 6.91
CA GLU A 30 1.00 -15.59 5.93
C GLU A 30 0.49 -14.37 5.15
N ALA A 31 -0.77 -14.39 4.73
CA ALA A 31 -1.46 -13.27 4.08
C ALA A 31 -1.49 -11.96 4.90
N LEU A 32 -1.80 -12.06 6.18
CA LEU A 32 -1.80 -10.91 7.09
C LEU A 32 -0.39 -10.40 7.37
N GLN A 33 0.61 -11.29 7.40
CA GLN A 33 2.00 -10.89 7.53
C GLN A 33 2.44 -10.11 6.29
N ASP A 34 2.17 -10.61 5.09
CA ASP A 34 2.45 -9.91 3.83
C ASP A 34 1.74 -8.56 3.76
N PHE A 35 0.46 -8.52 4.14
CA PHE A 35 -0.29 -7.27 4.24
C PHE A 35 0.34 -6.31 5.26
N SER A 36 0.67 -6.81 6.46
CA SER A 36 1.29 -6.01 7.52
C SER A 36 2.63 -5.47 7.08
N ASP A 37 3.45 -6.25 6.38
CA ASP A 37 4.75 -5.80 5.88
C ASP A 37 4.56 -4.68 4.87
N VAL A 38 3.66 -4.84 3.90
CA VAL A 38 3.33 -3.81 2.90
C VAL A 38 2.72 -2.56 3.52
N PHE A 39 1.85 -2.71 4.52
CA PHE A 39 1.15 -1.59 5.15
C PHE A 39 1.97 -0.94 6.28
N SER A 40 2.96 -1.66 6.83
CA SER A 40 3.88 -1.14 7.85
C SER A 40 4.65 0.07 7.33
N TYR A 41 4.87 0.18 6.02
CA TYR A 41 5.57 1.29 5.39
C TYR A 41 4.76 2.59 5.42
N VAL A 42 3.42 2.50 5.40
CA VAL A 42 2.52 3.62 5.62
C VAL A 42 2.51 4.04 7.10
N ARG A 43 2.71 3.07 7.99
CA ARG A 43 2.69 3.26 9.46
C ARG A 43 4.05 3.61 10.07
N ASN A 44 5.15 3.42 9.36
CA ASN A 44 6.50 3.70 9.84
C ASN A 44 7.06 4.98 9.17
N PRO A 45 6.72 6.16 9.71
CA PRO A 45 7.08 7.45 9.12
C PRO A 45 8.59 7.63 8.96
N GLU A 46 9.41 7.03 9.82
CA GLU A 46 10.88 7.14 9.76
C GLU A 46 11.48 6.63 8.43
N LYS A 47 10.82 5.66 7.77
CA LYS A 47 11.28 5.09 6.50
C LYS A 47 10.91 5.90 5.27
N THR A 48 10.06 6.92 5.45
CA THR A 48 9.43 7.71 4.39
C THR A 48 9.62 9.22 4.61
N ASN A 49 10.70 9.61 5.30
CA ASN A 49 10.97 10.99 5.74
C ASN A 49 9.79 11.59 6.54
N ASP A 50 9.52 11.00 7.70
CA ASP A 50 8.36 11.32 8.54
C ASP A 50 7.00 11.24 7.82
N GLY A 51 6.89 10.37 6.81
CA GLY A 51 5.68 10.20 6.02
C GLY A 51 5.51 11.23 4.89
N GLU A 52 6.51 12.07 4.61
CA GLU A 52 6.45 13.05 3.51
C GLU A 52 6.23 12.35 2.16
N TYR A 53 6.86 11.19 1.95
CA TYR A 53 6.72 10.40 0.72
C TYR A 53 5.58 9.38 0.75
N VAL A 54 4.48 9.73 1.42
CA VAL A 54 3.25 8.91 1.45
C VAL A 54 2.07 9.75 0.99
N THR A 55 1.50 9.35 -0.15
CA THR A 55 0.37 10.01 -0.80
C THR A 55 -0.80 9.06 -0.96
N ALA A 56 -2.01 9.57 -0.66
CA ALA A 56 -3.26 8.86 -0.88
C ALA A 56 -3.99 9.37 -2.13
N ILE A 57 -4.60 8.46 -2.88
CA ILE A 57 -5.42 8.76 -4.07
C ILE A 57 -6.81 8.15 -3.83
N ASN A 58 -7.86 8.96 -3.95
CA ASN A 58 -9.26 8.59 -3.70
C ASN A 58 -9.58 8.06 -2.29
N CYS A 59 -8.71 8.32 -1.32
CA CYS A 59 -8.94 8.09 0.09
C CYS A 59 -8.15 9.11 0.91
N LEU A 60 -8.41 9.16 2.22
CA LEU A 60 -7.63 9.98 3.14
C LEU A 60 -6.52 9.13 3.73
N LYS A 61 -5.31 9.67 3.81
CA LYS A 61 -4.10 8.97 4.27
C LYS A 61 -4.30 8.37 5.68
N GLU A 62 -4.93 9.12 6.58
CA GLU A 62 -5.12 8.77 7.98
C GLU A 62 -6.13 7.63 8.18
N THR A 63 -7.08 7.49 7.26
CA THR A 63 -8.18 6.53 7.35
C THR A 63 -8.23 5.58 6.16
N ALA A 64 -7.14 5.50 5.39
CA ALA A 64 -7.08 4.78 4.11
C ALA A 64 -7.54 3.32 4.25
N LEU A 65 -7.04 2.63 5.27
CA LEU A 65 -7.35 1.23 5.51
C LEU A 65 -8.84 1.03 5.85
N GLN A 66 -9.39 1.88 6.71
CA GLN A 66 -10.82 1.83 7.05
C GLN A 66 -11.68 2.09 5.82
N GLN A 67 -11.33 3.09 5.00
CA GLN A 67 -12.05 3.38 3.76
C GLN A 67 -11.98 2.22 2.76
N MET A 68 -10.81 1.59 2.58
CA MET A 68 -10.64 0.43 1.71
C MET A 68 -11.50 -0.76 2.17
N ILE A 69 -11.55 -1.02 3.49
CA ILE A 69 -12.42 -2.05 4.09
C ILE A 69 -13.89 -1.74 3.81
N LEU A 70 -14.32 -0.49 4.00
CA LEU A 70 -15.71 -0.07 3.75
C LEU A 70 -16.08 -0.22 2.27
N THR A 71 -15.19 0.18 1.36
CA THR A 71 -15.37 -0.01 -0.08
C THR A 71 -15.57 -1.49 -0.41
N LYS A 72 -14.74 -2.39 0.13
CA LYS A 72 -14.90 -3.83 -0.11
C LYS A 72 -16.22 -4.39 0.41
N LYS A 73 -16.66 -3.96 1.61
CA LYS A 73 -17.98 -4.32 2.14
C LYS A 73 -19.10 -3.83 1.23
N GLN A 74 -19.04 -2.57 0.78
CA GLN A 74 -20.04 -1.97 -0.11
C GLN A 74 -20.22 -2.75 -1.41
N TYR A 75 -19.12 -3.23 -2.01
CA TYR A 75 -19.14 -4.00 -3.26
C TYR A 75 -19.27 -5.53 -3.04
N GLN A 76 -19.47 -5.99 -1.81
CA GLN A 76 -19.56 -7.42 -1.46
C GLN A 76 -18.33 -8.22 -1.93
N LYS A 77 -17.14 -7.60 -1.85
CA LYS A 77 -15.83 -8.19 -2.22
C LYS A 77 -15.04 -8.53 -0.96
N THR A 78 -15.57 -9.43 -0.16
CA THR A 78 -15.01 -9.77 1.17
C THR A 78 -14.06 -10.96 1.16
N ASP A 79 -13.92 -11.64 0.01
CA ASP A 79 -13.13 -12.86 -0.20
C ASP A 79 -12.15 -12.75 -1.38
N GLY A 80 -11.32 -13.78 -1.56
CA GLY A 80 -10.33 -13.89 -2.64
C GLY A 80 -8.99 -13.23 -2.30
N TYR A 81 -8.94 -11.90 -2.36
CA TYR A 81 -7.73 -11.13 -2.07
C TYR A 81 -8.05 -9.92 -1.20
N ILE A 82 -7.09 -9.46 -0.42
CA ILE A 82 -7.18 -8.28 0.44
C ILE A 82 -6.88 -7.00 -0.35
N THR A 83 -5.78 -6.97 -1.09
CA THR A 83 -5.37 -5.79 -1.88
C THR A 83 -4.47 -6.21 -3.04
N TRP A 84 -4.24 -5.28 -3.97
CA TRP A 84 -3.14 -5.35 -4.93
C TRP A 84 -1.97 -4.52 -4.42
N HIS A 85 -0.77 -5.06 -4.55
CA HIS A 85 0.46 -4.35 -4.24
C HIS A 85 1.33 -4.24 -5.49
N GLY A 86 1.69 -3.00 -5.83
CA GLY A 86 2.57 -2.68 -6.94
C GLY A 86 3.89 -2.13 -6.41
N CYS A 87 4.99 -2.59 -6.99
CA CYS A 87 6.33 -2.10 -6.70
C CYS A 87 6.96 -1.58 -7.99
N GLN A 88 7.56 -0.39 -7.92
CA GLN A 88 8.34 0.21 -9.00
C GLN A 88 9.71 0.60 -8.45
N SER A 89 10.76 -0.01 -8.98
CA SER A 89 12.14 0.20 -8.54
C SER A 89 12.99 0.81 -9.64
N PHE A 90 13.83 1.75 -9.26
CA PHE A 90 14.81 2.41 -10.14
C PHE A 90 16.22 1.99 -9.73
N LYS A 91 17.18 2.07 -10.65
CA LYS A 91 18.58 1.83 -10.31
C LYS A 91 19.10 2.90 -9.34
N PRO A 92 20.17 2.61 -8.57
CA PRO A 92 20.85 3.63 -7.81
C PRO A 92 21.19 4.86 -8.65
N ASP A 93 20.94 6.04 -8.09
CA ASP A 93 21.24 7.34 -8.68
C ASP A 93 20.53 7.64 -10.03
N GLU A 94 19.58 6.80 -10.46
CA GLU A 94 18.81 7.02 -11.70
C GLU A 94 17.76 8.12 -11.53
N VAL A 95 17.17 8.24 -10.34
CA VAL A 95 16.16 9.24 -9.99
C VAL A 95 16.37 9.73 -8.56
N THR A 96 16.01 10.98 -8.31
CA THR A 96 15.89 11.50 -6.95
C THR A 96 14.66 10.92 -6.24
N PRO A 97 14.58 10.93 -4.90
CA PRO A 97 13.38 10.57 -4.15
C PRO A 97 12.10 11.26 -4.64
N ASP A 98 12.15 12.56 -4.89
CA ASP A 98 11.03 13.35 -5.41
C ASP A 98 10.56 12.83 -6.77
N GLN A 99 11.49 12.61 -7.70
CA GLN A 99 11.19 12.06 -9.02
C GLN A 99 10.64 10.63 -8.92
N CYS A 100 11.21 9.80 -8.05
CA CYS A 100 10.72 8.45 -7.80
C CYS A 100 9.25 8.47 -7.34
N HIS A 101 8.94 9.34 -6.38
CA HIS A 101 7.57 9.51 -5.88
C HIS A 101 6.62 10.03 -6.95
N GLU A 102 7.02 11.09 -7.66
CA GLU A 102 6.19 11.68 -8.72
C GLU A 102 5.88 10.68 -9.84
N ILE A 103 6.90 9.95 -10.32
CA ILE A 103 6.73 8.95 -11.38
C ILE A 103 5.80 7.82 -10.90
N GLY A 104 6.01 7.31 -9.67
CA GLY A 104 5.17 6.27 -9.10
C GLY A 104 3.70 6.70 -8.97
N LEU A 105 3.46 7.92 -8.49
CA LEU A 105 2.10 8.47 -8.38
C LEU A 105 1.46 8.71 -9.74
N LYS A 106 2.22 9.19 -10.73
CA LYS A 106 1.70 9.39 -12.09
C LYS A 106 1.26 8.05 -12.69
N LEU A 107 2.11 7.02 -12.59
CA LEU A 107 1.76 5.67 -13.03
C LEU A 107 0.50 5.16 -12.32
N ALA A 108 0.44 5.31 -10.99
CA ALA A 108 -0.71 4.85 -10.21
C ALA A 108 -2.01 5.55 -10.62
N ARG A 109 -1.97 6.86 -10.87
CA ARG A 109 -3.12 7.63 -11.35
C ARG A 109 -3.56 7.19 -12.74
N GLU A 110 -2.63 7.04 -13.68
CA GLU A 110 -2.95 6.65 -15.06
C GLU A 110 -3.55 5.23 -15.14
N MET A 111 -3.07 4.30 -14.32
CA MET A 111 -3.49 2.90 -14.37
C MET A 111 -4.76 2.62 -13.56
N TRP A 112 -4.89 3.23 -12.38
CA TRP A 112 -5.89 2.83 -11.38
C TRP A 112 -6.64 4.00 -10.74
N GLY A 113 -6.21 5.24 -11.00
CA GLY A 113 -6.72 6.45 -10.32
C GLY A 113 -8.19 6.76 -10.58
N ASP A 114 -8.78 6.27 -11.67
CA ASP A 114 -10.20 6.51 -11.95
C ASP A 114 -11.15 5.53 -11.24
N LYS A 115 -10.62 4.43 -10.69
CA LYS A 115 -11.45 3.29 -10.24
C LYS A 115 -11.14 2.80 -8.82
N TYR A 116 -9.93 3.04 -8.33
CA TYR A 116 -9.44 2.41 -7.10
C TYR A 116 -8.93 3.44 -6.09
N GLN A 117 -8.98 3.05 -4.82
CA GLN A 117 -8.29 3.75 -3.73
C GLN A 117 -6.86 3.26 -3.67
N ILE A 118 -5.89 4.17 -3.57
CA ILE A 118 -4.47 3.84 -3.70
C ILE A 118 -3.68 4.57 -2.63
N ILE A 119 -2.73 3.87 -2.01
CA ILE A 119 -1.68 4.47 -1.19
C ILE A 119 -0.34 4.24 -1.88
N GLY A 120 0.36 5.32 -2.21
CA GLY A 120 1.72 5.30 -2.72
C GLY A 120 2.71 5.68 -1.64
N ALA A 121 3.78 4.91 -1.50
CA ALA A 121 4.88 5.18 -0.58
C ALA A 121 6.22 5.04 -1.32
N THR A 122 7.16 5.97 -1.07
CA THR A 122 8.54 5.88 -1.59
C THR A 122 9.50 5.63 -0.44
N HIS A 123 10.32 4.59 -0.58
CA HIS A 123 11.28 4.19 0.44
C HIS A 123 12.61 4.92 0.25
N LEU A 124 13.19 5.41 1.35
CA LEU A 124 14.53 6.02 1.37
C LEU A 124 15.57 5.17 2.11
N ASP A 125 15.12 4.09 2.76
CA ASP A 125 15.92 3.26 3.67
C ASP A 125 16.72 2.16 2.98
N LYS A 126 16.41 1.86 1.72
CA LYS A 126 17.18 0.93 0.89
C LYS A 126 18.00 1.73 -0.10
N ARG A 127 19.33 1.63 0.00
CA ARG A 127 20.19 1.88 -1.17
C ARG A 127 19.69 0.92 -2.24
N HIS A 128 19.08 1.50 -3.26
CA HIS A 128 18.39 0.88 -4.40
C HIS A 128 18.85 -0.54 -4.76
#